data_AF-A0A2M8WQL2-F1
#
_entry.id   AF-A0A2M8WQL2-F1
#
_cell.length_a   1.000
_cell.length_b   1.000
_cell.length_c   1.000
_cell.angle_alpha   90.00
_cell.angle_beta   90.00
_cell.angle_gamma   90.00
#
_symmetry.space_group_name_H-M   'P 1'
#
loop_
_entity.id
_entity.type
_entity.pdbx_description
1 polymer ?
#
loop_
_entity_poly.entity_id
_entity_poly.type
_entity_poly.pdbx_seq_one_letter_code
_entity_poly.pdbx_strand_id
1 'polypeptide(L)'
;MCHPGRMKNPFARREAATELPPVPDDVTETWRASTNEVVLRASLDEAADEDRETAEALSDLVLGVVRGVQEGAFGHSMPEGASGASVRLEVALCDDDFGPYTRHEAEDLTGRLQGVAPLGVVTYPRGGAAPVWDDEAGILRVDLVAHVGSDDESTRAEVRGLVQATLRAVTTDKVKGIVPAAAGTSYPVRVALHLGHEPGAAVGPLTEQTLNAMSDQLAGSRVTFGWSAA
;
A
#
# COMPACT_ATOMS: atom_id res chain seq x y z
N MET A 1 -1.93 20.76 -66.44
CA MET A 1 -3.00 20.83 -65.43
C MET A 1 -2.70 19.80 -64.36
N CYS A 2 -2.26 20.24 -63.19
CA CYS A 2 -1.72 19.38 -62.13
C CYS A 2 -2.84 18.88 -61.20
N HIS A 3 -2.79 17.59 -60.85
CA HIS A 3 -3.64 16.95 -59.85
C HIS A 3 -3.30 17.46 -58.44
N PRO A 4 -4.28 17.84 -57.59
CA PRO A 4 -4.01 18.07 -56.18
C PRO A 4 -3.94 16.72 -55.45
N GLY A 5 -2.73 16.37 -55.02
CA GLY A 5 -2.47 15.23 -54.15
C GLY A 5 -3.20 15.40 -52.82
N ARG A 6 -3.95 14.36 -52.44
CA ARG A 6 -4.58 14.21 -51.13
C ARG A 6 -3.47 14.08 -50.08
N MET A 7 -3.11 15.17 -49.42
CA MET A 7 -2.19 15.14 -48.28
C MET A 7 -2.81 14.28 -47.17
N LYS A 8 -2.21 13.12 -46.88
CA LYS A 8 -2.48 12.37 -45.65
C LYS A 8 -2.04 13.25 -44.49
N ASN A 9 -2.99 13.63 -43.65
CA ASN A 9 -2.72 14.39 -42.43
C ASN A 9 -1.84 13.52 -41.50
N PRO A 10 -0.61 13.93 -41.15
CA PRO A 10 0.26 13.14 -40.26
C PRO A 10 -0.18 13.20 -38.79
N PHE A 11 -1.22 13.99 -38.48
CA PHE A 11 -1.84 14.15 -37.16
C PHE A 11 -3.19 13.45 -37.07
N ALA A 12 -3.33 12.29 -37.71
CA ALA A 12 -4.43 11.38 -37.36
C ALA A 12 -4.22 10.97 -35.90
N ARG A 13 -4.86 11.72 -34.99
CA ARG A 13 -4.97 11.40 -33.58
C ARG A 13 -5.46 9.96 -33.53
N ARG A 14 -4.61 9.06 -33.05
CA ARG A 14 -4.99 7.70 -32.74
C ARG A 14 -6.10 7.84 -31.70
N GLU A 15 -7.34 7.63 -32.09
CA GLU A 15 -8.41 7.29 -31.15
C GLU A 15 -8.02 5.91 -30.58
N ALA A 16 -7.07 5.91 -29.65
CA ALA A 16 -7.07 4.90 -28.63
C ALA A 16 -8.22 5.30 -27.72
N ALA A 17 -9.41 4.74 -27.97
CA ALA A 17 -10.30 4.46 -26.87
C ALA A 17 -9.54 3.45 -26.01
N THR A 18 -8.64 3.95 -25.16
CA THR A 18 -8.02 3.14 -24.12
C THR A 18 -9.17 2.76 -23.22
N GLU A 19 -9.60 1.51 -23.34
CA GLU A 19 -10.57 0.92 -22.43
C GLU A 19 -10.04 1.20 -21.01
N LEU A 20 -10.81 1.91 -20.19
CA LEU A 20 -10.38 2.24 -18.84
C LEU A 20 -10.10 0.92 -18.10
N PRO A 21 -9.06 0.87 -17.25
CA PRO A 21 -8.76 -0.31 -16.46
C PRO A 21 -10.01 -0.83 -15.73
N PRO A 22 -10.12 -2.14 -15.51
CA PRO A 22 -11.19 -2.70 -14.68
C PRO A 22 -11.08 -2.17 -13.24
N VAL A 23 -12.18 -2.23 -12.50
CA VAL A 23 -12.14 -1.99 -11.05
C VAL A 23 -11.26 -3.08 -10.43
N PRO A 24 -10.23 -2.74 -9.63
CA PRO A 24 -9.36 -3.74 -9.05
C PRO A 24 -10.09 -4.56 -7.99
N ASP A 25 -9.86 -5.87 -7.98
CA ASP A 25 -10.51 -6.80 -7.04
C ASP A 25 -9.88 -6.77 -5.65
N ASP A 26 -8.61 -6.37 -5.54
CA ASP A 26 -7.84 -6.34 -4.28
C ASP A 26 -7.75 -4.92 -3.71
N VAL A 27 -8.91 -4.35 -3.39
CA VAL A 27 -9.01 -3.06 -2.70
C VAL A 27 -9.78 -3.25 -1.42
N THR A 28 -9.14 -2.90 -0.29
CA THR A 28 -9.80 -2.89 1.01
C THR A 28 -10.39 -1.52 1.28
N GLU A 29 -11.65 -1.49 1.73
CA GLU A 29 -12.38 -0.28 2.06
C GLU A 29 -12.54 -0.15 3.58
N THR A 30 -12.22 1.03 4.13
CA THR A 30 -12.44 1.34 5.55
C THR A 30 -12.98 2.76 5.74
N TRP A 31 -13.85 2.93 6.73
CA TRP A 31 -14.34 4.25 7.13
C TRP A 31 -13.38 4.90 8.14
N ARG A 32 -12.94 6.12 7.85
CA ARG A 32 -12.13 6.96 8.75
C ARG A 32 -13.00 8.10 9.27
N ALA A 33 -13.54 7.90 10.47
CA ALA A 33 -14.45 8.86 11.10
C ALA A 33 -13.78 10.22 11.41
N SER A 34 -12.49 10.20 11.76
CA SER A 34 -11.73 11.39 12.16
C SER A 34 -11.60 12.44 11.05
N THR A 35 -11.61 12.02 9.78
CA THR A 35 -11.51 12.90 8.60
C THR A 35 -12.76 12.90 7.73
N ASN A 36 -13.80 12.14 8.09
CA ASN A 36 -14.99 11.92 7.28
C ASN A 36 -14.62 11.38 5.88
N GLU A 37 -13.80 10.32 5.85
CA GLU A 37 -13.25 9.75 4.61
C GLU A 37 -13.58 8.25 4.49
N VAL A 38 -13.85 7.82 3.26
CA VAL A 38 -13.70 6.41 2.86
C VAL A 38 -12.27 6.22 2.39
N VAL A 39 -11.52 5.36 3.06
CA VAL A 39 -10.13 5.07 2.72
C VAL A 39 -10.05 3.74 2.00
N LEU A 40 -9.68 3.80 0.73
CA LEU A 40 -9.41 2.67 -0.14
C LEU A 40 -7.92 2.36 -0.08
N ARG A 41 -7.56 1.11 0.21
CA ARG A 41 -6.17 0.65 0.22
C ARG A 41 -5.95 -0.45 -0.78
N ALA A 42 -4.86 -0.32 -1.52
CA ALA A 42 -4.40 -1.30 -2.48
C ALA A 42 -2.88 -1.43 -2.39
N SER A 43 -2.35 -2.62 -2.68
CA SER A 43 -0.92 -2.85 -2.81
C SER A 43 -0.57 -3.16 -4.27
N LEU A 44 0.69 -2.90 -4.61
CA LEU A 44 1.30 -3.36 -5.85
C LEU A 44 2.37 -4.39 -5.48
N ASP A 45 1.94 -5.53 -4.92
CA ASP A 45 2.84 -6.60 -4.44
C ASP A 45 3.52 -7.37 -5.57
N GLU A 46 3.01 -7.25 -6.81
CA GLU A 46 3.58 -7.86 -8.02
C GLU A 46 4.04 -6.81 -9.06
N ALA A 47 4.34 -5.58 -8.62
CA ALA A 47 4.96 -4.64 -9.54
C ALA A 47 6.27 -5.22 -10.06
N ALA A 48 6.43 -5.21 -11.37
CA ALA A 48 7.56 -5.84 -12.03
C ALA A 48 8.89 -5.20 -11.62
N ASP A 49 10.00 -5.91 -11.89
CA ASP A 49 11.35 -5.50 -11.48
C ASP A 49 11.81 -4.15 -12.07
N GLU A 50 11.01 -3.51 -12.94
CA GLU A 50 11.32 -2.25 -13.61
C GLU A 50 10.44 -1.07 -13.13
N ASP A 51 11.09 0.02 -12.70
CA ASP A 51 10.45 1.28 -12.24
C ASP A 51 9.40 1.84 -13.22
N ARG A 52 9.56 1.62 -14.53
CA ARG A 52 8.57 2.04 -15.53
C ARG A 52 7.28 1.22 -15.44
N GLU A 53 7.41 -0.08 -15.27
CA GLU A 53 6.28 -1.00 -15.19
C GLU A 53 5.51 -0.77 -13.88
N THR A 54 6.22 -0.48 -12.78
CA THR A 54 5.61 -0.03 -11.51
C THR A 54 4.81 1.27 -11.68
N ALA A 55 5.33 2.25 -12.43
CA ALA A 55 4.62 3.49 -12.71
C ALA A 55 3.34 3.28 -13.56
N GLU A 56 3.42 2.41 -14.57
CA GLU A 56 2.26 2.03 -15.40
C GLU A 56 1.20 1.29 -14.57
N ALA A 57 1.61 0.33 -13.73
CA ALA A 57 0.72 -0.38 -12.82
C ALA A 57 0.05 0.54 -11.79
N LEU A 58 0.79 1.52 -11.25
CA LEU A 58 0.23 2.55 -10.36
C LEU A 58 -0.85 3.37 -11.07
N SER A 59 -0.61 3.76 -12.32
CA SER A 59 -1.58 4.52 -13.11
C SER A 59 -2.86 3.73 -13.35
N ASP A 60 -2.71 2.46 -13.76
CA ASP A 60 -3.86 1.60 -14.07
C ASP A 60 -4.70 1.32 -12.82
N LEU A 61 -4.05 1.01 -11.70
CA LEU A 61 -4.70 0.82 -10.40
C LEU A 61 -5.52 2.05 -10.00
N VAL A 62 -4.90 3.23 -10.06
CA VAL A 62 -5.53 4.49 -9.65
C VAL A 62 -6.73 4.81 -10.55
N LEU A 63 -6.61 4.63 -11.87
CA LEU A 63 -7.71 4.85 -12.81
C LEU A 63 -8.86 3.84 -12.60
N GLY A 64 -8.54 2.57 -12.35
CA GLY A 64 -9.52 1.53 -12.02
C GLY A 64 -10.28 1.84 -10.73
N VAL A 65 -9.59 2.33 -9.69
CA VAL A 65 -10.23 2.76 -8.44
C VAL A 65 -11.14 3.97 -8.67
N VAL A 66 -10.67 5.00 -9.37
CA VAL A 66 -11.48 6.19 -9.67
C VAL A 66 -12.76 5.80 -10.42
N ARG A 67 -12.65 4.89 -11.39
CA ARG A 67 -13.81 4.32 -12.07
C ARG A 67 -14.74 3.60 -11.09
N GLY A 68 -14.21 2.73 -10.22
CA GLY A 68 -15.01 2.00 -9.23
C GLY A 68 -15.76 2.93 -8.27
N VAL A 69 -15.14 4.04 -7.86
CA VAL A 69 -15.79 5.07 -7.04
C VAL A 69 -16.94 5.73 -7.80
N GLN A 70 -16.74 6.08 -9.07
CA GLN A 70 -17.76 6.70 -9.92
C GLN A 70 -18.93 5.75 -10.22
N GLU A 71 -18.65 4.46 -10.37
CA GLU A 71 -19.64 3.41 -10.60
C GLU A 71 -20.35 2.95 -9.32
N GLY A 72 -19.90 3.40 -8.14
CA GLY A 72 -20.49 3.05 -6.85
C GLY A 72 -20.10 1.66 -6.33
N ALA A 73 -18.97 1.11 -6.80
CA ALA A 73 -18.40 -0.13 -6.30
C ALA A 73 -17.75 0.01 -4.90
N PHE A 74 -17.51 1.26 -4.47
CA PHE A 74 -16.96 1.61 -3.16
C PHE A 74 -17.88 2.59 -2.43
N GLY A 75 -17.71 2.69 -1.12
CA GLY A 75 -18.52 3.52 -0.22
C GLY A 75 -19.42 2.71 0.72
N HIS A 76 -19.26 1.38 0.74
CA HIS A 76 -20.04 0.47 1.57
C HIS A 76 -19.64 0.51 3.05
N SER A 77 -18.44 1.01 3.35
CA SER A 77 -17.96 1.19 4.73
C SER A 77 -18.56 2.41 5.42
N MET A 78 -19.15 3.34 4.67
CA MET A 78 -19.69 4.59 5.19
C MET A 78 -20.90 4.30 6.09
N PRO A 79 -20.91 4.78 7.36
CA PRO A 79 -22.02 4.53 8.27
C PRO A 79 -23.29 5.25 7.86
N GLU A 80 -24.45 4.69 8.24
CA GLU A 80 -25.75 5.25 7.92
C GLU A 80 -25.87 6.70 8.45
N GLY A 81 -26.26 7.63 7.55
CA GLY A 81 -26.39 9.05 7.87
C GLY A 81 -25.12 9.88 7.68
N ALA A 82 -23.95 9.27 7.41
CA ALA A 82 -22.77 10.01 6.99
C ALA A 82 -22.97 10.61 5.58
N SER A 83 -22.51 11.85 5.40
CA SER A 83 -22.64 12.59 4.15
C SER A 83 -21.44 13.53 3.95
N GLY A 84 -21.21 13.93 2.70
CA GLY A 84 -20.06 14.78 2.36
C GLY A 84 -18.71 14.10 2.60
N ALA A 85 -18.68 12.76 2.63
CA ALA A 85 -17.44 12.02 2.78
C ALA A 85 -16.58 12.17 1.52
N SER A 86 -15.27 12.29 1.70
CA SER A 86 -14.33 12.20 0.59
C SER A 86 -13.73 10.80 0.48
N VAL A 87 -13.31 10.38 -0.72
CA VAL A 87 -12.67 9.09 -0.93
C VAL A 87 -11.16 9.31 -1.05
N ARG A 88 -10.37 8.68 -0.19
CA ARG A 88 -8.91 8.69 -0.25
C ARG A 88 -8.41 7.34 -0.73
N LEU A 89 -7.51 7.35 -1.71
CA LEU A 89 -6.79 6.14 -2.15
C LEU A 89 -5.40 6.15 -1.52
N GLU A 90 -5.10 5.16 -0.70
CA GLU A 90 -3.77 4.90 -0.14
C GLU A 90 -3.15 3.71 -0.91
N VAL A 91 -2.16 3.97 -1.78
CA VAL A 91 -1.45 2.91 -2.52
C VAL A 91 -0.16 2.57 -1.80
N ALA A 92 -0.03 1.30 -1.47
CA ALA A 92 1.17 0.71 -0.91
C ALA A 92 2.12 0.34 -2.06
N LEU A 93 3.36 0.81 -1.99
CA LEU A 93 4.44 0.45 -2.92
C LEU A 93 5.66 -0.07 -2.17
N CYS A 94 6.35 -1.05 -2.74
CA CYS A 94 7.65 -1.46 -2.25
C CYS A 94 8.66 -0.29 -2.43
N ASP A 95 9.48 -0.01 -1.40
CA ASP A 95 10.44 1.12 -1.41
C ASP A 95 11.54 0.92 -2.46
N ASP A 96 11.95 -0.32 -2.70
CA ASP A 96 12.93 -0.69 -3.72
C ASP A 96 12.39 -0.46 -5.14
N ASP A 97 11.07 -0.57 -5.31
CA ASP A 97 10.38 -0.41 -6.59
C ASP A 97 9.88 1.04 -6.79
N PHE A 98 10.02 1.92 -5.77
CA PHE A 98 9.64 3.33 -5.82
C PHE A 98 10.77 4.23 -6.35
N GLY A 99 11.16 3.95 -7.60
CA GLY A 99 12.19 4.67 -8.33
C GLY A 99 11.78 6.08 -8.80
N PRO A 100 12.68 6.81 -9.48
CA PRO A 100 12.44 8.16 -9.94
C PRO A 100 11.23 8.31 -10.87
N TYR A 101 10.95 7.32 -11.72
CA TYR A 101 9.82 7.36 -12.65
C TYR A 101 8.50 7.13 -11.92
N THR A 102 8.41 6.09 -11.09
CA THR A 102 7.22 5.83 -10.26
C THR A 102 6.92 7.02 -9.35
N ARG A 103 7.95 7.66 -8.79
CA ARG A 103 7.78 8.88 -8.00
C ARG A 103 7.21 10.03 -8.80
N HIS A 104 7.74 10.27 -9.99
CA HIS A 104 7.25 11.33 -10.85
C HIS A 104 5.79 11.10 -11.26
N GLU A 105 5.43 9.85 -11.60
CA GLU A 105 4.05 9.49 -11.93
C GLU A 105 3.12 9.66 -10.73
N ALA A 106 3.53 9.23 -9.54
CA ALA A 106 2.77 9.44 -8.31
C ALA A 106 2.51 10.93 -8.03
N GLU A 107 3.50 11.79 -8.25
CA GLU A 107 3.37 13.25 -8.11
C GLU A 107 2.42 13.83 -9.17
N ASP A 108 2.52 13.39 -10.43
CA ASP A 108 1.60 13.82 -11.51
C ASP A 108 0.16 13.41 -11.22
N LEU A 109 -0.07 12.14 -10.83
CA LEU A 109 -1.38 11.63 -10.46
C LEU A 109 -1.96 12.37 -9.25
N THR A 110 -1.14 12.63 -8.23
CA THR A 110 -1.56 13.43 -7.06
C THR A 110 -2.00 14.84 -7.47
N GLY A 111 -1.30 15.46 -8.42
CA GLY A 111 -1.68 16.77 -8.98
C GLY A 111 -2.96 16.73 -9.82
N ARG A 112 -3.15 15.67 -10.62
CA ARG A 112 -4.28 15.53 -11.56
C ARG A 112 -5.59 15.11 -10.89
N LEU A 113 -5.51 14.37 -9.78
CA LEU A 113 -6.68 13.85 -9.06
C LEU A 113 -7.23 14.79 -8.00
N GLN A 114 -6.68 16.01 -7.90
CA GLN A 114 -7.20 17.06 -7.03
C GLN A 114 -8.69 17.32 -7.34
N GLY A 115 -9.57 16.87 -6.44
CA GLY A 115 -11.03 17.05 -6.53
C GLY A 115 -11.85 15.78 -6.78
N VAL A 116 -11.22 14.64 -7.09
CA VAL A 116 -11.91 13.36 -7.29
C VAL A 116 -11.67 12.41 -6.12
N ALA A 117 -10.40 12.23 -5.75
CA ALA A 117 -9.97 11.45 -4.60
C ALA A 117 -8.53 11.86 -4.23
N PRO A 118 -8.21 12.24 -2.98
CA PRO A 118 -6.82 12.42 -2.57
C PRO A 118 -6.06 11.09 -2.71
N LEU A 119 -4.94 11.12 -3.44
CA LEU A 119 -4.00 9.99 -3.53
C LEU A 119 -2.93 10.13 -2.44
N GLY A 120 -2.78 9.11 -1.61
CA GLY A 120 -1.65 8.94 -0.70
C GLY A 120 -0.79 7.77 -1.15
N VAL A 121 0.51 7.99 -1.31
CA VAL A 121 1.46 6.91 -1.61
C VAL A 121 2.25 6.57 -0.35
N VAL A 122 2.16 5.31 0.06
CA VAL A 122 2.83 4.75 1.24
C VAL A 122 3.87 3.77 0.76
N THR A 123 5.15 4.02 1.04
CA THR A 123 6.20 3.05 0.70
C THR A 123 6.50 2.13 1.89
N TYR A 124 6.73 0.86 1.62
CA TYR A 124 7.05 -0.19 2.59
C TYR A 124 8.19 -1.07 2.06
N PRO A 125 8.99 -1.71 2.92
CA PRO A 125 10.01 -2.65 2.44
C PRO A 125 9.38 -3.90 1.85
N ARG A 126 10.02 -4.49 0.82
CA ARG A 126 9.55 -5.73 0.15
C ARG A 126 9.11 -6.80 1.16
N GLY A 127 7.89 -7.30 1.01
CA GLY A 127 7.27 -8.31 1.89
C GLY A 127 6.52 -7.77 3.12
N GLY A 128 6.35 -6.44 3.26
CA GLY A 128 5.48 -5.84 4.29
C GLY A 128 4.07 -5.52 3.78
N ALA A 129 3.12 -5.24 4.67
CA ALA A 129 1.89 -4.53 4.28
C ALA A 129 1.98 -3.05 4.66
N ALA A 130 1.12 -2.23 4.04
CA ALA A 130 1.00 -0.82 4.36
C ALA A 130 0.64 -0.62 5.85
N PRO A 131 1.27 0.34 6.55
CA PRO A 131 0.80 0.78 7.84
C PRO A 131 -0.64 1.34 7.77
N VAL A 132 -1.47 0.98 8.75
CA VAL A 132 -2.88 1.38 8.85
C VAL A 132 -3.12 2.02 10.21
N TRP A 133 -3.79 3.17 10.23
CA TRP A 133 -4.30 3.73 11.48
C TRP A 133 -5.63 3.07 11.85
N ASP A 134 -5.71 2.53 13.07
CA ASP A 134 -6.92 1.98 13.67
C ASP A 134 -7.55 3.06 14.57
N ASP A 135 -8.61 3.72 14.09
CA ASP A 135 -9.27 4.81 14.81
C ASP A 135 -9.94 4.34 16.11
N GLU A 136 -10.41 3.09 16.17
CA GLU A 136 -11.09 2.55 17.36
C GLU A 136 -10.08 2.26 18.47
N ALA A 137 -8.96 1.61 18.13
CA ALA A 137 -7.91 1.30 19.10
C ALA A 137 -6.93 2.47 19.34
N GLY A 138 -6.93 3.48 18.47
CA GLY A 138 -5.99 4.60 18.54
C GLY A 138 -4.53 4.16 18.33
N ILE A 139 -4.31 3.17 17.47
CA ILE A 139 -3.00 2.54 17.25
C ILE A 139 -2.63 2.53 15.76
N LEU A 140 -1.34 2.69 15.45
CA LEU A 140 -0.83 2.42 14.11
C LEU A 140 -0.52 0.92 14.00
N ARG A 141 -1.18 0.22 13.08
CA ARG A 141 -0.99 -1.21 12.80
C ARG A 141 -0.14 -1.41 11.57
N VAL A 142 0.74 -2.40 11.61
CA VAL A 142 1.45 -2.91 10.45
C VAL A 142 1.37 -4.42 10.50
N ASP A 143 0.68 -5.02 9.55
CA ASP A 143 0.61 -6.47 9.43
C ASP A 143 1.63 -6.88 8.34
N LEU A 144 2.46 -7.89 8.58
CA LEU A 144 3.53 -8.34 7.70
C LEU A 144 3.24 -9.80 7.31
N VAL A 145 3.53 -10.19 6.08
CA VAL A 145 3.37 -11.57 5.63
C VAL A 145 4.70 -12.03 5.05
N ALA A 146 5.26 -13.11 5.62
CA ALA A 146 6.48 -13.71 5.09
C ALA A 146 6.28 -15.21 4.90
N HIS A 147 6.73 -15.73 3.77
CA HIS A 147 6.80 -17.17 3.53
C HIS A 147 8.17 -17.65 3.96
N VAL A 148 8.22 -18.53 4.95
CA VAL A 148 9.48 -19.06 5.49
C VAL A 148 9.74 -20.46 4.95
N GLY A 149 10.96 -20.66 4.45
CA GLY A 149 11.45 -21.94 3.97
C GLY A 149 12.05 -22.80 5.09
N SER A 150 13.26 -23.33 4.86
CA SER A 150 14.02 -24.07 5.87
C SER A 150 14.44 -23.20 7.05
N ASP A 151 14.59 -23.80 8.23
CA ASP A 151 15.08 -23.15 9.45
C ASP A 151 16.59 -22.88 9.43
N ASP A 152 17.04 -22.16 8.41
CA ASP A 152 18.43 -21.80 8.19
C ASP A 152 18.67 -20.31 8.46
N GLU A 153 19.94 -19.91 8.32
CA GLU A 153 20.34 -18.54 8.61
C GLU A 153 19.81 -17.54 7.58
N SER A 154 19.51 -17.97 6.35
CA SER A 154 18.94 -17.10 5.32
C SER A 154 17.54 -16.67 5.70
N THR A 155 16.67 -17.64 6.00
CA THR A 155 15.30 -17.40 6.46
C THR A 155 15.27 -16.48 7.68
N ARG A 156 16.16 -16.72 8.66
CA ARG A 156 16.26 -15.86 9.85
C ARG A 156 16.75 -14.44 9.52
N ALA A 157 17.69 -14.29 8.59
CA ALA A 157 18.19 -12.99 8.17
C ALA A 157 17.13 -12.19 7.41
N GLU A 158 16.36 -12.84 6.54
CA GLU A 158 15.26 -12.24 5.78
C GLU A 158 14.15 -11.74 6.70
N VAL A 159 13.65 -12.59 7.61
CA VAL A 159 12.62 -12.21 8.58
C VAL A 159 13.09 -11.05 9.47
N ARG A 160 14.34 -11.10 9.94
CA ARG A 160 14.93 -10.01 10.73
C ARG A 160 15.03 -8.72 9.91
N GLY A 161 15.46 -8.82 8.66
CA GLY A 161 15.56 -7.70 7.73
C GLY A 161 14.21 -7.02 7.51
N LEU A 162 13.16 -7.82 7.25
CA LEU A 162 11.80 -7.34 7.06
C LEU A 162 11.28 -6.56 8.28
N VAL A 163 11.41 -7.14 9.48
CA VAL A 163 10.95 -6.48 10.71
C VAL A 163 11.76 -5.20 10.97
N GLN A 164 13.09 -5.23 10.80
CA GLN A 164 13.93 -4.04 10.99
C GLN A 164 13.61 -2.92 10.00
N ALA A 165 13.38 -3.27 8.73
CA ALA A 165 12.99 -2.31 7.72
C ALA A 165 11.62 -1.70 8.03
N THR A 166 10.67 -2.51 8.51
CA THR A 166 9.35 -2.04 8.96
C THR A 166 9.48 -1.06 10.14
N LEU A 167 10.29 -1.40 11.14
CA LEU A 167 10.54 -0.53 12.29
C LEU A 167 11.15 0.82 11.89
N ARG A 168 11.97 0.86 10.82
CA ARG A 168 12.49 2.11 10.26
C ARG A 168 11.38 2.87 9.53
N ALA A 169 10.59 2.20 8.70
CA ALA A 169 9.51 2.80 7.92
C ALA A 169 8.49 3.53 8.81
N VAL A 170 8.08 2.93 9.94
CA VAL A 170 7.11 3.54 10.87
C VAL A 170 7.61 4.80 11.59
N THR A 171 8.89 5.16 11.42
CA THR A 171 9.46 6.41 11.95
C THR A 171 9.51 7.54 10.91
N THR A 172 9.23 7.24 9.63
CA THR A 172 9.28 8.20 8.53
C THR A 172 8.12 9.18 8.56
N ASP A 173 8.31 10.38 8.01
CA ASP A 173 7.27 11.41 7.96
C ASP A 173 6.07 11.00 7.08
N LYS A 174 6.30 10.13 6.08
CA LYS A 174 5.23 9.55 5.27
C LYS A 174 4.26 8.71 6.11
N VAL A 175 4.78 7.81 6.95
CA VAL A 175 3.95 6.98 7.83
C VAL A 175 3.29 7.82 8.94
N LYS A 176 3.96 8.88 9.42
CA LYS A 176 3.33 9.85 10.33
C LYS A 176 2.12 10.55 9.68
N GLY A 177 2.12 10.73 8.36
CA GLY A 177 0.99 11.31 7.62
C GLY A 177 -0.29 10.44 7.62
N ILE A 178 -0.17 9.16 7.96
CA ILE A 178 -1.31 8.23 8.12
C ILE A 178 -2.02 8.45 9.46
N VAL A 179 -1.27 8.94 10.46
CA VAL A 179 -1.78 9.13 11.81
C VAL A 179 -2.55 10.45 11.91
N PRO A 180 -3.80 10.46 12.41
CA PRO A 180 -4.55 11.68 12.61
C PRO A 180 -3.81 12.66 13.52
N ALA A 181 -3.86 13.95 13.19
CA ALA A 181 -3.22 15.00 14.00
C ALA A 181 -3.66 14.96 15.48
N ALA A 182 -4.89 14.51 15.75
CA ALA A 182 -5.46 14.36 17.09
C ALA A 182 -4.73 13.30 17.95
N ALA A 183 -4.05 12.32 17.35
CA ALA A 183 -3.27 11.32 18.07
C ALA A 183 -1.91 11.84 18.56
N GLY A 184 -1.52 13.06 18.14
CA GLY A 184 -0.29 13.71 18.57
C GLY A 184 0.98 13.03 18.04
N THR A 185 2.10 13.28 18.72
CA THR A 185 3.43 12.82 18.27
C THR A 185 3.87 11.50 18.89
N SER A 186 3.10 10.96 19.83
CA SER A 186 3.40 9.72 20.55
C SER A 186 2.17 8.83 20.58
N TYR A 187 2.12 7.90 19.63
CA TYR A 187 1.09 6.88 19.49
C TYR A 187 1.69 5.48 19.53
N PRO A 188 0.95 4.49 20.05
CA PRO A 188 1.36 3.10 20.04
C PRO A 188 1.40 2.55 18.60
N VAL A 189 2.35 1.66 18.35
CA VAL A 189 2.51 0.95 17.08
C VAL A 189 2.40 -0.54 17.35
N ARG A 190 1.57 -1.24 16.59
CA ARG A 190 1.50 -2.71 16.59
C ARG A 190 2.08 -3.21 15.28
N VAL A 191 3.08 -4.07 15.36
CA VAL A 191 3.61 -4.82 14.22
C VAL A 191 3.26 -6.29 14.42
N ALA A 192 2.47 -6.87 13.53
CA ALA A 192 2.16 -8.30 13.54
C ALA A 192 2.83 -8.97 12.34
N LEU A 193 3.51 -10.09 12.56
CA LEU A 193 4.09 -10.90 11.48
C LEU A 193 3.35 -12.22 11.35
N HIS A 194 2.83 -12.48 10.16
CA HIS A 194 2.17 -13.73 9.79
C HIS A 194 3.13 -14.53 8.93
N LEU A 195 3.54 -15.69 9.44
CA LEU A 195 4.43 -16.61 8.75
C LEU A 195 3.61 -17.67 8.03
N GLY A 196 3.70 -17.67 6.71
CA GLY A 196 3.26 -18.78 5.88
C GLY A 196 4.38 -19.82 5.77
N HIS A 197 4.02 -21.09 5.85
CA HIS A 197 4.91 -22.22 5.57
C HIS A 197 4.17 -23.26 4.75
N GLU A 198 4.91 -24.17 4.10
CA GLU A 198 4.27 -25.26 3.37
C GLU A 198 3.28 -26.04 4.27
N PRO A 199 2.15 -26.52 3.73
CA PRO A 199 1.19 -27.29 4.50
C PRO A 199 1.84 -28.48 5.21
N GLY A 200 1.81 -28.48 6.55
CA GLY A 200 2.41 -29.53 7.38
C GLY A 200 3.87 -29.30 7.79
N ALA A 201 4.50 -28.21 7.36
CA ALA A 201 5.72 -27.70 7.97
C ALA A 201 5.38 -26.85 9.21
N ALA A 202 6.32 -26.73 10.15
CA ALA A 202 6.22 -25.79 11.25
C ALA A 202 7.32 -24.74 11.10
N VAL A 203 7.11 -23.55 11.66
CA VAL A 203 8.20 -22.59 11.82
C VAL A 203 9.30 -23.26 12.64
N GLY A 204 10.53 -23.20 12.13
CA GLY A 204 11.64 -23.87 12.81
C GLY A 204 12.03 -23.18 14.12
N PRO A 205 12.53 -23.94 15.11
CA PRO A 205 12.77 -23.45 16.47
C PRO A 205 13.77 -22.29 16.54
N LEU A 206 14.75 -22.21 15.63
CA LEU A 206 15.70 -21.09 15.62
C LEU A 206 15.07 -19.81 15.08
N THR A 207 14.17 -19.94 14.10
CA THR A 207 13.36 -18.82 13.61
C THR A 207 12.42 -18.31 14.70
N GLU A 208 11.73 -19.19 15.43
CA GLU A 208 10.90 -18.80 16.59
C GLU A 208 11.72 -18.09 17.67
N GLN A 209 12.89 -18.63 18.02
CA GLN A 209 13.79 -18.02 19.01
C GLN A 209 14.22 -16.62 18.56
N THR A 210 14.51 -16.44 17.27
CA THR A 210 14.87 -15.13 16.70
C THR A 210 13.72 -14.13 16.85
N LEU A 211 12.50 -14.54 16.53
CA LEU A 211 11.30 -13.69 16.63
C LEU A 211 10.98 -13.30 18.07
N ASN A 212 11.07 -14.25 19.00
CA ASN A 212 10.87 -13.99 20.43
C ASN A 212 11.94 -13.03 20.97
N ALA A 213 13.20 -13.20 20.57
CA ALA A 213 14.26 -12.26 20.94
C ALA A 213 14.00 -10.84 20.41
N MET A 214 13.42 -10.70 19.21
CA MET A 214 13.02 -9.40 18.67
C MET A 214 11.85 -8.78 19.45
N SER A 215 10.87 -9.59 19.85
CA SER A 215 9.78 -9.15 20.74
C SER A 215 10.33 -8.62 22.07
N ASP A 216 11.24 -9.36 22.70
CA ASP A 216 11.87 -8.97 23.97
C ASP A 216 12.68 -7.67 23.84
N GLN A 217 13.37 -7.47 22.71
CA GLN A 217 14.11 -6.23 22.44
C GLN A 217 13.22 -4.99 22.32
N LEU A 218 11.95 -5.17 21.93
CA LEU A 218 10.98 -4.08 21.81
C LEU A 218 10.15 -3.87 23.08
N ALA A 219 10.33 -4.72 24.10
CA ALA A 219 9.64 -4.60 25.37
C ALA A 219 9.89 -3.23 26.01
N GLY A 220 8.80 -2.56 26.40
CA GLY A 220 8.86 -1.21 26.98
C GLY A 220 9.02 -0.06 25.97
N SER A 221 9.08 -0.37 24.67
CA SER A 221 8.96 0.64 23.61
C SER A 221 7.48 0.95 23.31
N ARG A 222 7.22 1.97 22.48
CA ARG A 222 5.88 2.23 21.93
C ARG A 222 5.43 1.18 20.90
N VAL A 223 6.35 0.30 20.48
CA VAL A 223 6.10 -0.73 19.48
C VAL A 223 5.83 -2.06 20.18
N THR A 224 4.66 -2.63 19.92
CA THR A 224 4.33 -4.00 20.28
C THR A 224 4.56 -4.87 19.04
N PHE A 225 5.47 -5.83 19.14
CA PHE A 225 5.70 -6.82 18.09
C PHE A 225 5.08 -8.16 18.48
N GLY A 226 4.34 -8.76 17.56
CA GLY A 226 3.80 -10.10 17.71
C GLY A 226 3.98 -10.89 16.42
N TRP A 227 4.04 -12.21 16.52
CA TRP A 227 4.12 -13.09 15.36
C TRP A 227 3.20 -14.30 15.53
N SER A 228 2.78 -14.87 14.40
CA SER A 228 1.96 -16.08 14.34
C SER A 228 2.37 -16.92 13.12
N ALA A 229 2.22 -18.22 13.25
CA ALA A 229 2.38 -19.18 12.15
C ALA A 229 0.99 -19.67 11.73
N ALA A 230 0.75 -19.75 10.41
CA ALA A 230 -0.50 -20.21 9.82
C ALA A 230 -0.44 -21.69 9.42
#